data_AF-A0A8B8RV17-F1
#
_entry.id   AF-A0A8B8RV17-F1
#
_cell.length_a   1.000
_cell.length_b   1.000
_cell.length_c   1.000
_cell.angle_alpha   90.00
_cell.angle_beta   90.00
_cell.angle_gamma   90.00
#
_symmetry.space_group_name_H-M   'P 1'
#
loop_
_entity.id
_entity.type
_entity.pdbx_description
1 polymer ?
#
loop_
_entity_poly.entity_id
_entity_poly.type
_entity_poly.pdbx_seq_one_letter_code
_entity_poly.pdbx_strand_id
1 'polypeptide(L)'
;MSVNYAAGLSPYADKGKCGLPEVFDPPEELEQKVWELAQLVWQSSNVVFHTGAGISTASGIPDFRGPHGVWTMEEQGLAPKFDTTFENARPTKTHMALVQLERVGLLRFLVSQNVDGLHVRSGFPRDKLAELHGNMFVEECVKCKTQYVRDAVVGSMGLKATGRLCTVAKSRGLRACRGELRDTILDWEDALPDRDLALADEASSLTGQEEDCRYPCQGAQTHHASRAPGTRTCPSPWAPPCKSGLVGTCHWPPSAAEAGWSSSTFSPPSMTVMPTCVSTAT
;
A
#
# COMPACT_ATOMS: atom_id res chain seq x y z
N MET A 1 23.92 12.76 -4.68
CA MET A 1 24.16 11.43 -5.27
C MET A 1 23.20 10.49 -4.58
N SER A 2 22.29 9.83 -5.33
CA SER A 2 21.42 8.80 -4.74
C SER A 2 22.33 7.70 -4.20
N VAL A 3 22.21 7.44 -2.91
CA VAL A 3 22.93 6.32 -2.29
C VAL A 3 22.29 5.05 -2.84
N ASN A 4 22.97 4.31 -3.70
CA ASN A 4 22.50 3.02 -4.16
C ASN A 4 22.47 2.09 -2.94
N TYR A 5 21.27 1.69 -2.50
CA TYR A 5 21.07 0.78 -1.35
C TYR A 5 21.98 -0.46 -1.44
N ALA A 6 22.05 -1.08 -2.62
CA ALA A 6 22.85 -2.29 -2.81
C ALA A 6 24.35 -2.08 -2.57
N ALA A 7 24.87 -0.87 -2.80
CA ALA A 7 26.28 -0.57 -2.62
C ALA A 7 26.71 -0.48 -1.14
N GLY A 8 25.75 -0.34 -0.21
CA GLY A 8 26.03 -0.28 1.23
C GLY A 8 25.99 -1.62 1.96
N LEU A 9 25.57 -2.70 1.27
CA LEU A 9 25.42 -4.04 1.83
C LEU A 9 26.70 -4.86 1.71
N SER A 10 26.79 -5.92 2.51
CA SER A 10 27.88 -6.89 2.38
C SER A 10 27.78 -7.66 1.05
N PRO A 11 28.91 -8.09 0.47
CA PRO A 11 28.90 -9.00 -0.68
C PRO A 11 28.19 -10.30 -0.30
N TYR A 12 27.32 -10.79 -1.18
CA TYR A 12 26.57 -12.01 -0.94
C TYR A 12 26.33 -12.74 -2.26
N ALA A 13 26.67 -14.03 -2.31
CA ALA A 13 26.67 -14.79 -3.56
C ALA A 13 25.27 -15.15 -4.05
N ASP A 14 24.34 -15.48 -3.14
CA ASP A 14 22.99 -15.89 -3.51
C ASP A 14 22.05 -14.68 -3.57
N LYS A 15 21.83 -14.15 -4.79
CA LYS A 15 20.82 -13.12 -5.04
C LYS A 15 19.47 -13.69 -5.47
N GLY A 16 19.34 -15.01 -5.58
CA GLY A 16 18.17 -15.68 -6.16
C GLY A 16 18.11 -15.61 -7.69
N LYS A 17 16.95 -15.93 -8.27
CA LYS A 17 16.73 -15.88 -9.72
C LYS A 17 16.47 -14.45 -10.19
N CYS A 18 17.29 -13.95 -11.10
CA CYS A 18 17.21 -12.60 -11.65
C CYS A 18 16.84 -12.63 -13.14
N GLY A 19 16.18 -11.57 -13.62
CA GLY A 19 15.92 -11.36 -15.04
C GLY A 19 15.00 -12.38 -15.71
N LEU A 20 14.07 -12.99 -14.96
CA LEU A 20 13.05 -13.85 -15.57
C LEU A 20 12.17 -13.03 -16.55
N PRO A 21 11.69 -13.65 -17.65
CA PRO A 21 10.81 -12.98 -18.59
C PRO A 21 9.53 -12.47 -17.93
N GLU A 22 9.11 -11.26 -18.28
CA GLU A 22 7.82 -10.71 -17.87
C GLU A 22 6.67 -11.43 -18.58
N VAL A 23 5.54 -11.54 -17.90
CA VAL A 23 4.30 -12.11 -18.42
C VAL A 23 3.22 -11.05 -18.36
N PHE A 24 2.52 -10.86 -19.47
CA PHE A 24 1.45 -9.88 -19.60
C PHE A 24 0.16 -10.60 -19.96
N ASP A 25 -0.82 -10.58 -19.04
CA ASP A 25 -2.15 -11.12 -19.29
C ASP A 25 -2.84 -10.32 -20.42
N PRO A 26 -3.57 -10.99 -21.34
CA PRO A 26 -4.43 -10.31 -22.30
C PRO A 26 -5.46 -9.40 -21.61
N PRO A 27 -5.92 -8.31 -22.27
CA PRO A 27 -6.82 -7.34 -21.64
C PRO A 27 -8.09 -7.95 -21.03
N GLU A 28 -8.74 -8.90 -21.71
CA GLU A 28 -9.96 -9.58 -21.22
C GLU A 28 -9.70 -10.38 -19.93
N GLU A 29 -8.56 -11.07 -19.86
CA GLU A 29 -8.18 -11.91 -18.73
C GLU A 29 -7.78 -11.02 -17.54
N LEU A 30 -7.08 -9.91 -17.80
CA LEU A 30 -6.74 -8.92 -16.80
C LEU A 30 -8.00 -8.30 -16.18
N GLU A 31 -8.96 -7.87 -17.00
CA GLU A 31 -10.23 -7.31 -16.53
C GLU A 31 -10.99 -8.33 -15.65
N GLN A 32 -11.06 -9.58 -16.09
CA GLN A 32 -11.69 -10.65 -15.33
C GLN A 32 -11.00 -10.88 -13.97
N LYS A 33 -9.67 -11.01 -13.95
CA LYS A 33 -8.89 -11.22 -12.71
C LYS A 33 -9.00 -10.04 -11.75
N VAL A 34 -9.01 -8.80 -12.26
CA VAL A 34 -9.18 -7.60 -11.43
C VAL A 34 -10.58 -7.54 -10.83
N TRP A 35 -11.61 -7.97 -11.57
CA TRP A 35 -12.97 -8.02 -11.06
C TRP A 35 -13.13 -9.10 -9.98
N GLU A 36 -12.55 -10.29 -10.20
CA GLU A 36 -12.48 -11.35 -9.18
C GLU A 36 -11.75 -10.86 -7.91
N LEU A 37 -10.61 -10.18 -8.05
CA LEU A 37 -9.90 -9.59 -6.92
C LEU A 37 -10.78 -8.60 -6.13
N ALA A 38 -11.55 -7.76 -6.83
CA ALA A 38 -12.48 -6.85 -6.18
C ALA A 38 -13.56 -7.59 -5.37
N GLN A 39 -14.06 -8.72 -5.89
CA GLN A 39 -14.99 -9.59 -5.14
C GLN A 39 -14.34 -10.22 -3.91
N LEU A 40 -13.12 -10.75 -4.05
CA LEU A 40 -12.37 -11.34 -2.93
C LEU A 40 -12.15 -10.32 -1.82
N VAL A 41 -11.75 -9.09 -2.16
CA VAL A 41 -11.59 -8.00 -1.18
C VAL A 41 -12.93 -7.68 -0.50
N TRP A 42 -14.02 -7.59 -1.26
CA TRP A 42 -15.35 -7.27 -0.72
C TRP A 42 -15.88 -8.35 0.23
N GLN A 43 -15.63 -9.61 -0.06
CA GLN A 43 -16.10 -10.76 0.73
C GLN A 43 -15.22 -11.04 1.96
N SER A 44 -14.00 -10.51 1.98
CA SER A 44 -13.03 -10.76 3.04
C SER A 44 -13.23 -9.83 4.23
N SER A 45 -13.24 -10.39 5.44
CA SER A 45 -13.27 -9.60 6.68
C SER A 45 -11.88 -9.11 7.11
N ASN A 46 -10.82 -9.76 6.64
CA ASN A 46 -9.43 -9.43 6.94
C ASN A 46 -8.59 -9.49 5.66
N VAL A 47 -8.20 -8.32 5.13
CA VAL A 47 -7.34 -8.22 3.95
C VAL A 47 -5.98 -7.65 4.34
N VAL A 48 -4.93 -8.42 4.05
CA VAL A 48 -3.53 -8.02 4.24
C VAL A 48 -2.85 -7.90 2.88
N PHE A 49 -2.12 -6.81 2.68
CA PHE A 49 -1.32 -6.61 1.47
C PHE A 49 0.17 -6.85 1.75
N HIS A 50 0.83 -7.53 0.82
CA HIS A 50 2.28 -7.72 0.81
C HIS A 50 2.90 -6.97 -0.37
N THR A 51 3.82 -6.03 -0.11
CA THR A 51 4.43 -5.21 -1.17
C THR A 51 5.93 -5.40 -1.27
N GLY A 52 6.43 -5.44 -2.51
CA GLY A 52 7.85 -5.45 -2.84
C GLY A 52 8.21 -4.35 -3.84
N ALA A 53 9.45 -4.35 -4.32
CA ALA A 53 10.03 -3.21 -5.03
C ALA A 53 9.30 -2.85 -6.34
N GLY A 54 8.57 -3.80 -6.92
CA GLY A 54 7.76 -3.60 -8.13
C GLY A 54 6.74 -2.46 -8.04
N ILE A 55 6.20 -2.14 -6.85
CA ILE A 55 5.22 -1.04 -6.71
C ILE A 55 5.86 0.36 -6.80
N SER A 56 7.19 0.43 -6.74
CA SER A 56 7.98 1.67 -6.73
C SER A 56 8.68 1.93 -8.06
N THR A 57 8.68 0.98 -9.01
CA THR A 57 9.30 1.14 -10.35
C THR A 57 8.73 2.33 -11.12
N ALA A 58 7.40 2.51 -11.08
CA ALA A 58 6.72 3.66 -11.69
C ALA A 58 7.07 5.02 -11.04
N SER A 59 7.78 5.04 -9.91
CA SER A 59 8.32 6.26 -9.29
C SER A 59 9.77 6.56 -9.68
N GLY A 60 10.41 5.70 -10.50
CA GLY A 60 11.80 5.85 -10.93
C GLY A 60 12.83 5.16 -10.02
N ILE A 61 12.38 4.31 -9.09
CA ILE A 61 13.23 3.46 -8.24
C ILE A 61 13.27 2.06 -8.87
N PRO A 62 14.44 1.52 -9.26
CA PRO A 62 14.53 0.18 -9.84
C PRO A 62 14.11 -0.89 -8.82
N ASP A 63 13.56 -2.00 -9.32
CA ASP A 63 13.38 -3.19 -8.50
C ASP A 63 14.71 -3.94 -8.29
N PHE A 64 14.66 -5.12 -7.67
CA PHE A 64 15.85 -5.93 -7.44
C PHE A 64 16.13 -6.98 -8.51
N ARG A 65 15.10 -7.62 -9.07
CA ARG A 65 15.23 -8.87 -9.85
C ARG A 65 14.49 -8.89 -11.18
N GLY A 66 13.78 -7.81 -11.53
CA GLY A 66 13.16 -7.67 -12.85
C GLY A 66 14.22 -7.54 -13.96
N PRO A 67 13.80 -7.35 -15.21
CA PRO A 67 14.72 -7.29 -16.36
C PRO A 67 15.84 -6.25 -16.21
N HIS A 68 15.57 -5.15 -15.50
CA HIS A 68 16.52 -4.08 -15.20
C HIS A 68 16.73 -3.88 -13.69
N GLY A 69 16.47 -4.91 -12.90
CA GLY A 69 16.61 -4.88 -11.44
C GLY A 69 18.07 -4.77 -11.00
N VAL A 70 18.29 -4.27 -9.79
CA VAL A 70 19.63 -4.03 -9.24
C VAL A 70 20.54 -5.25 -9.32
N TRP A 71 20.05 -6.43 -8.90
CA TRP A 71 20.82 -7.67 -8.93
C TRP A 71 20.95 -8.25 -10.35
N THR A 72 19.91 -8.08 -11.18
CA THR A 72 19.96 -8.48 -12.59
C THR A 72 21.06 -7.72 -13.35
N MET A 73 21.17 -6.41 -13.13
CA MET A 73 22.20 -5.59 -13.76
C MET A 73 23.59 -5.94 -13.21
N GLU A 74 23.72 -6.15 -11.90
CA GLU A 74 24.98 -6.57 -11.28
C GLU A 74 25.50 -7.91 -11.85
N GLU A 75 24.62 -8.90 -12.01
CA GLU A 75 24.95 -10.21 -12.61
C GLU A 75 25.47 -10.06 -14.05
N GLN A 76 25.02 -9.03 -14.76
CA GLN A 76 25.45 -8.68 -16.12
C GLN A 76 26.68 -7.75 -16.17
N GLY A 77 27.23 -7.35 -15.01
CA GLY A 77 28.32 -6.37 -14.91
C GLY A 77 27.91 -4.94 -15.29
N LEU A 78 26.62 -4.63 -15.20
CA LEU A 78 26.03 -3.32 -15.51
C LEU A 78 25.54 -2.63 -14.22
N ALA A 79 25.42 -1.30 -14.29
CA ALA A 79 24.83 -0.53 -13.20
C ALA A 79 23.31 -0.36 -13.38
N PRO A 80 22.51 -0.47 -12.31
CA PRO A 80 21.09 -0.14 -12.38
C PRO A 80 20.88 1.36 -12.57
N LYS A 81 19.78 1.71 -13.24
CA LYS A 81 19.40 3.10 -13.48
C LYS A 81 18.40 3.57 -12.43
N PHE A 82 18.68 4.74 -11.85
CA PHE A 82 17.76 5.47 -11.00
C PHE A 82 17.32 6.74 -11.72
N ASP A 83 16.00 6.93 -11.86
CA ASP A 83 15.43 8.13 -12.48
C ASP A 83 15.09 9.21 -11.43
N THR A 84 15.16 8.85 -10.13
CA THR A 84 14.93 9.75 -9.01
C THR A 84 15.85 9.43 -7.83
N THR A 85 15.89 10.32 -6.82
CA THR A 85 16.45 10.02 -5.50
C THR A 85 15.34 9.57 -4.55
N PHE A 86 15.67 8.86 -3.47
CA PHE A 86 14.67 8.45 -2.47
C PHE A 86 13.91 9.67 -1.89
N GLU A 87 14.58 10.80 -1.70
CA GLU A 87 13.97 12.03 -1.18
C GLU A 87 12.99 12.68 -2.17
N ASN A 88 13.21 12.52 -3.47
CA ASN A 88 12.38 13.13 -4.52
C ASN A 88 11.34 12.15 -5.08
N ALA A 89 11.48 10.86 -4.80
CA ALA A 89 10.51 9.85 -5.16
C ALA A 89 9.14 10.18 -4.55
N ARG A 90 8.11 10.09 -5.39
CA ARG A 90 6.73 10.33 -5.01
C ARG A 90 5.98 9.00 -4.91
N PRO A 91 5.07 8.83 -3.94
CA PRO A 91 4.22 7.65 -3.86
C PRO A 91 3.49 7.40 -5.18
N THR A 92 3.50 6.15 -5.65
CA THR A 92 2.80 5.75 -6.89
C THR A 92 1.28 5.67 -6.65
N LYS A 93 0.50 5.49 -7.74
CA LYS A 93 -0.95 5.26 -7.63
C LYS A 93 -1.28 4.08 -6.70
N THR A 94 -0.47 3.02 -6.72
CA THR A 94 -0.63 1.85 -5.85
C THR A 94 -0.45 2.21 -4.38
N HIS A 95 0.58 2.99 -4.03
CA HIS A 95 0.76 3.48 -2.65
C HIS A 95 -0.46 4.28 -2.18
N MET A 96 -0.94 5.22 -3.01
CA MET A 96 -2.09 6.05 -2.67
C MET A 96 -3.40 5.24 -2.59
N ALA A 97 -3.55 4.19 -3.41
CA ALA A 97 -4.68 3.26 -3.33
C ALA A 97 -4.67 2.49 -2.00
N LEU A 98 -3.52 2.00 -1.55
CA LEU A 98 -3.37 1.32 -0.25
C LEU A 98 -3.73 2.24 0.92
N VAL A 99 -3.30 3.51 0.88
CA VAL A 99 -3.73 4.53 1.85
C VAL A 99 -5.26 4.67 1.86
N GLN A 100 -5.89 4.72 0.69
CA GLN A 100 -7.34 4.86 0.62
C GLN A 100 -8.07 3.60 1.12
N LEU A 101 -7.58 2.39 0.79
CA LEU A 101 -8.14 1.13 1.26
C LEU A 101 -8.08 1.01 2.79
N GLU A 102 -6.98 1.45 3.40
CA GLU A 102 -6.86 1.51 4.85
C GLU A 102 -7.86 2.48 5.46
N ARG A 103 -7.97 3.70 4.90
CA ARG A 103 -8.89 4.74 5.39
C ARG A 103 -10.35 4.33 5.37
N VAL A 104 -10.77 3.55 4.37
CA VAL A 104 -12.15 3.04 4.28
C VAL A 104 -12.36 1.70 5.00
N GLY A 105 -11.32 1.19 5.68
CA GLY A 105 -11.39 -0.01 6.50
C GLY A 105 -11.35 -1.33 5.74
N LEU A 106 -10.98 -1.31 4.45
CA LEU A 106 -10.86 -2.52 3.63
C LEU A 106 -9.49 -3.19 3.76
N LEU A 107 -8.44 -2.44 4.14
CA LEU A 107 -7.11 -2.99 4.40
C LEU A 107 -6.88 -3.07 5.91
N ARG A 108 -6.61 -4.27 6.42
CA ARG A 108 -6.34 -4.54 7.85
C ARG A 108 -4.90 -4.22 8.23
N PHE A 109 -3.95 -4.67 7.40
CA PHE A 109 -2.53 -4.53 7.65
C PHE A 109 -1.73 -4.51 6.33
N LEU A 110 -0.58 -3.85 6.34
CA LEU A 110 0.34 -3.76 5.22
C LEU A 110 1.71 -4.27 5.65
N VAL A 111 2.25 -5.22 4.91
CA VAL A 111 3.59 -5.77 5.13
C VAL A 111 4.45 -5.43 3.93
N SER A 112 5.56 -4.75 4.16
CA SER A 112 6.43 -4.27 3.10
C SER A 112 7.85 -4.79 3.25
N GLN A 113 8.43 -5.20 2.12
CA GLN A 113 9.86 -5.50 1.98
C GLN A 113 10.65 -4.27 1.48
N ASN A 114 9.97 -3.19 1.13
CA ASN A 114 10.59 -1.99 0.57
C ASN A 114 11.25 -1.15 1.65
N VAL A 115 12.46 -0.68 1.36
CA VAL A 115 13.21 0.25 2.20
C VAL A 115 13.09 1.71 1.75
N ASP A 116 12.37 1.98 0.65
CA ASP A 116 12.25 3.30 0.02
C ASP A 116 11.51 4.37 0.85
N GLY A 117 10.81 3.94 1.92
CA GLY A 117 10.04 4.79 2.81
C GLY A 117 8.79 5.43 2.20
N LEU A 118 8.37 5.03 1.00
CA LEU A 118 7.24 5.64 0.29
C LEU A 118 5.90 5.37 0.97
N HIS A 119 5.71 4.23 1.64
CA HIS A 119 4.50 3.97 2.42
C HIS A 119 4.33 4.99 3.55
N VAL A 120 5.35 5.17 4.40
CA VAL A 120 5.32 6.19 5.46
C VAL A 120 5.13 7.59 4.88
N ARG A 121 5.89 7.94 3.82
CA ARG A 121 5.82 9.26 3.17
C ARG A 121 4.52 9.52 2.41
N SER A 122 3.75 8.48 2.07
CA SER A 122 2.40 8.60 1.51
C SER A 122 1.34 8.98 2.55
N GLY A 123 1.69 8.93 3.84
CA GLY A 123 0.76 9.11 4.96
C GLY A 123 0.06 7.82 5.39
N PHE A 124 0.60 6.65 5.03
CA PHE A 124 0.09 5.36 5.51
C PHE A 124 0.38 5.22 7.03
N PRO A 125 -0.58 4.77 7.85
CA PRO A 125 -0.41 4.68 9.29
C PRO A 125 0.62 3.61 9.71
N ARG A 126 1.62 4.02 10.50
CA ARG A 126 2.75 3.17 10.90
C ARG A 126 2.38 2.03 11.86
N ASP A 127 1.28 2.16 12.59
CA ASP A 127 0.74 1.11 13.46
C ASP A 127 0.05 -0.02 12.68
N LYS A 128 -0.21 0.17 11.38
CA LYS A 128 -0.75 -0.85 10.47
C LYS A 128 0.26 -1.28 9.39
N LEU A 129 1.53 -0.95 9.58
CA LEU A 129 2.62 -1.22 8.65
C LEU A 129 3.72 -2.02 9.35
N ALA A 130 4.20 -3.08 8.71
CA ALA A 130 5.45 -3.76 9.04
C ALA A 130 6.50 -3.48 7.94
N GLU A 131 7.61 -2.86 8.32
CA GLU A 131 8.74 -2.56 7.42
C GLU A 131 9.85 -3.60 7.64
N LEU A 132 9.68 -4.79 7.08
CA LEU A 132 10.46 -5.98 7.45
C LEU A 132 11.96 -5.85 7.16
N HIS A 133 12.36 -5.03 6.19
CA HIS A 133 13.76 -4.80 5.82
C HIS A 133 14.27 -3.42 6.24
N GLY A 134 13.49 -2.70 7.06
CA GLY A 134 13.79 -1.34 7.48
C GLY A 134 13.31 -0.27 6.51
N ASN A 135 13.74 0.97 6.77
CA ASN A 135 13.38 2.14 5.99
C ASN A 135 14.54 3.14 5.94
N MET A 136 14.90 3.61 4.75
CA MET A 136 16.03 4.51 4.49
C MET A 136 15.95 5.85 5.24
N PHE A 137 14.75 6.22 5.70
CA PHE A 137 14.47 7.45 6.45
C PHE A 137 14.35 7.22 7.95
N VAL A 138 14.49 5.98 8.43
CA VAL A 138 14.29 5.63 9.84
C VAL A 138 15.59 5.20 10.49
N GLU A 139 15.90 5.84 11.62
CA GLU A 139 16.97 5.42 12.52
C GLU A 139 16.41 5.11 13.91
N GLU A 140 17.01 4.16 14.60
CA GLU A 140 16.55 3.65 15.89
C GLU A 140 17.62 3.78 16.97
N CYS A 141 17.19 4.15 18.17
CA CYS A 141 18.07 4.18 19.33
C CYS A 141 18.35 2.78 19.88
N VAL A 142 19.63 2.39 19.92
CA VAL A 142 20.05 1.08 20.47
C VAL A 142 19.67 0.85 21.94
N LYS A 143 19.56 1.93 22.73
CA LYS A 143 19.26 1.86 24.17
C LYS A 143 17.78 1.76 24.48
N CYS A 144 16.96 2.55 23.80
CA CYS A 144 15.55 2.73 24.17
C CYS A 144 14.56 2.40 23.07
N LYS A 145 15.05 1.95 21.89
CA LYS A 145 14.26 1.49 20.75
C LYS A 145 13.32 2.54 20.15
N THR A 146 13.44 3.79 20.59
CA THR A 146 12.74 4.91 19.95
C THR A 146 13.27 5.12 18.54
N GLN A 147 12.36 5.11 17.59
CA GLN A 147 12.63 5.38 16.17
C GLN A 147 12.40 6.84 15.84
N TYR A 148 13.17 7.35 14.89
CA TYR A 148 13.07 8.70 14.35
C TYR A 148 12.90 8.59 12.84
N VAL A 149 11.79 9.11 12.33
CA VAL A 149 11.58 9.29 10.88
C VAL A 149 12.19 10.64 10.49
N ARG A 150 13.05 10.65 9.49
CA ARG A 150 13.78 11.82 8.98
C ARG A 150 13.23 12.26 7.63
N ASP A 151 13.50 13.51 7.27
CA ASP A 151 13.10 14.07 5.96
C ASP A 151 14.09 13.70 4.84
N ALA A 152 15.31 13.32 5.20
CA ALA A 152 16.37 12.86 4.31
C ALA A 152 16.83 11.46 4.70
N VAL A 153 17.47 10.74 3.77
CA VAL A 153 17.99 9.39 4.07
C VAL A 153 19.02 9.44 5.20
N VAL A 154 19.01 8.43 6.06
CA VAL A 154 19.81 8.35 7.29
C VAL A 154 21.31 8.29 7.01
N GLY A 155 21.70 7.72 5.87
CA GLY A 155 23.06 7.77 5.31
C GLY A 155 23.95 6.56 5.63
N SER A 156 23.45 5.56 6.34
CA SER A 156 24.14 4.28 6.61
C SER A 156 23.21 3.08 6.33
N MET A 157 23.79 1.89 6.20
CA MET A 157 23.07 0.63 5.95
C MET A 157 23.76 -0.53 6.67
N GLY A 158 22.99 -1.55 7.05
CA GLY A 158 23.47 -2.72 7.78
C GLY A 158 23.53 -2.46 9.28
N LEU A 159 22.52 -1.79 9.82
CA LEU A 159 22.38 -1.48 11.26
C LEU A 159 23.61 -0.75 11.83
N LYS A 160 24.17 0.20 11.08
CA LYS A 160 25.39 0.94 11.43
C LYS A 160 25.06 2.24 12.16
N ALA A 161 26.03 2.73 12.92
CA ALA A 161 25.91 3.99 13.63
C ALA A 161 25.80 5.17 12.66
N THR A 162 24.81 6.04 12.89
CA THR A 162 24.51 7.19 12.03
C THR A 162 25.28 8.46 12.43
N GLY A 163 25.99 8.40 13.55
CA GLY A 163 26.64 9.55 14.20
C GLY A 163 25.72 10.43 15.06
N ARG A 164 24.40 10.19 15.05
CA ARG A 164 23.43 10.93 15.87
C ARG A 164 23.16 10.23 17.22
N LEU A 165 22.66 11.01 18.18
CA LEU A 165 22.30 10.53 19.52
C LEU A 165 20.82 10.75 19.81
N CYS A 166 20.23 9.82 20.56
CA CYS A 166 18.85 9.86 20.99
C CYS A 166 18.56 11.02 21.95
N THR A 167 17.49 11.76 21.66
CA THR A 167 17.07 12.97 22.40
C THR A 167 15.95 12.72 23.39
N VAL A 168 15.39 11.50 23.43
CA VAL A 168 14.31 11.13 24.36
C VAL A 168 14.70 11.48 25.79
N ALA A 169 13.84 12.24 26.46
CA ALA A 169 13.98 12.56 27.86
C ALA A 169 13.83 11.31 28.74
N LYS A 170 14.77 11.13 29.66
CA LYS A 170 14.81 10.08 30.68
C LYS A 170 14.92 10.73 32.06
N SER A 171 14.79 9.93 33.12
CA SER A 171 14.87 10.40 34.52
C SER A 171 13.92 11.58 34.80
N ARG A 172 12.64 11.48 34.44
CA ARG A 172 11.63 12.54 34.61
C ARG A 172 12.01 13.90 33.96
N GLY A 173 12.68 13.87 32.81
CA GLY A 173 13.07 15.10 32.10
C GLY A 173 14.47 15.62 32.45
N LEU A 174 15.14 15.04 33.44
CA LEU A 174 16.43 15.56 33.93
C LEU A 174 17.61 15.25 32.99
N ARG A 175 17.52 14.21 32.15
CA ARG A 175 18.61 13.81 31.24
C ARG A 175 18.06 13.26 29.93
N ALA A 176 18.75 13.51 28.82
CA ALA A 176 18.48 12.81 27.56
C ALA A 176 19.04 11.38 27.58
N CYS A 177 18.43 10.49 26.80
CA CYS A 177 18.86 9.11 26.62
C CYS A 177 20.31 9.01 26.12
N ARG A 178 20.65 9.80 25.11
CA ARG A 178 21.99 9.84 24.47
C ARG A 178 22.49 8.47 24.01
N GLY A 179 21.59 7.53 23.73
CA GLY A 179 21.94 6.29 23.05
C GLY A 179 22.29 6.56 21.60
N GLU A 180 23.26 5.83 21.05
CA GLU A 180 23.59 5.83 19.63
C GLU A 180 22.35 5.53 18.79
N LEU A 181 22.17 6.27 17.70
CA LEU A 181 21.17 5.97 16.67
C LEU A 181 21.81 5.16 15.55
N ARG A 182 21.15 4.08 15.15
CA ARG A 182 21.54 3.23 14.02
C ARG A 182 20.50 3.27 12.92
N ASP A 183 20.90 3.10 11.67
CA ASP A 183 19.93 2.86 10.60
C ASP A 183 19.16 1.55 10.86
N THR A 184 18.02 1.41 10.19
CA THR A 184 17.16 0.22 10.31
C THR A 184 17.32 -0.75 9.15
N ILE A 185 18.26 -0.47 8.24
CA ILE A 185 18.44 -1.24 7.02
C ILE A 185 19.18 -2.52 7.35
N LEU A 186 18.57 -3.66 7.02
CA LEU A 186 19.17 -4.97 7.24
C LEU A 186 20.24 -5.27 6.20
N ASP A 187 21.35 -5.85 6.64
CA ASP A 187 22.28 -6.59 5.78
C ASP A 187 21.80 -8.05 5.61
N TRP A 188 22.48 -8.83 4.78
CA TRP A 188 22.04 -10.18 4.39
C TRP A 188 21.83 -11.16 5.54
N GLU A 189 22.66 -11.08 6.57
CA GLU A 189 22.64 -12.02 7.71
C GLU A 189 21.90 -11.46 8.94
N ASP A 190 21.39 -10.23 8.86
CA ASP A 190 20.66 -9.62 9.97
C ASP A 190 19.28 -10.27 10.12
N ALA A 191 18.87 -10.46 11.38
CA ALA A 191 17.53 -10.92 11.70
C ALA A 191 16.48 -9.82 11.41
N LEU A 192 15.28 -10.24 10.99
CA LEU A 192 14.16 -9.33 10.83
C LEU A 192 13.77 -8.71 12.19
N PRO A 193 13.24 -7.46 12.19
CA PRO A 193 12.78 -6.82 13.42
C PRO A 193 11.62 -7.59 14.06
N ASP A 194 11.84 -8.14 15.26
CA ASP A 194 10.90 -9.01 15.98
C ASP A 194 9.47 -8.47 16.04
N ARG A 195 9.32 -7.18 16.34
CA ARG A 195 8.01 -6.53 16.46
C ARG A 195 7.25 -6.54 15.13
N ASP A 196 7.92 -6.12 14.06
CA ASP A 196 7.30 -5.95 12.75
C ASP A 196 7.03 -7.33 12.12
N LEU A 197 7.92 -8.30 12.31
CA LEU A 197 7.71 -9.68 11.90
C LEU A 197 6.54 -10.33 12.65
N ALA A 198 6.45 -10.16 13.98
CA ALA A 198 5.35 -10.72 14.77
C ALA A 198 4.00 -10.12 14.38
N LEU A 199 3.92 -8.81 14.16
CA LEU A 199 2.68 -8.16 13.70
C LEU A 199 2.30 -8.58 12.28
N ALA A 200 3.29 -8.76 11.39
CA ALA A 200 3.05 -9.27 10.05
C ALA A 200 2.51 -10.71 10.08
N ASP A 201 3.13 -11.59 10.87
CA ASP A 201 2.70 -12.98 11.04
C ASP A 201 1.31 -13.08 11.66
N GLU A 202 1.03 -12.31 12.72
CA GLU A 202 -0.30 -12.23 13.34
C GLU A 202 -1.33 -11.75 12.33
N ALA A 203 -1.09 -10.64 11.64
CA ALA A 203 -2.06 -10.09 10.68
C ALA A 203 -2.39 -11.08 9.55
N SER A 204 -1.38 -11.80 9.06
CA SER A 204 -1.52 -12.79 7.99
C SER A 204 -2.09 -14.14 8.44
N SER A 205 -2.01 -14.47 9.74
CA SER A 205 -2.52 -15.73 10.30
C SER A 205 -3.93 -15.61 10.91
N LEU A 206 -4.39 -14.39 11.21
CA LEU A 206 -5.73 -14.14 11.75
C LEU A 206 -6.82 -14.55 10.75
N THR A 207 -7.40 -15.73 10.99
CA THR A 207 -8.61 -16.22 10.33
C THR A 207 -9.83 -15.88 11.18
N GLY A 208 -10.66 -14.95 10.69
CA GLY A 208 -12.07 -14.82 11.10
C GLY A 208 -12.37 -14.71 12.59
N GLN A 209 -11.79 -13.76 13.33
CA GLN A 209 -12.50 -13.29 14.53
C GLN A 209 -13.75 -12.56 14.07
N GLU A 210 -14.92 -12.99 14.54
CA GLU A 210 -16.22 -12.36 14.33
C GLU A 210 -16.18 -10.92 14.88
N GLU A 211 -15.69 -9.97 14.10
CA GLU A 211 -15.99 -8.57 14.32
C GLU A 211 -17.34 -8.28 13.69
N ASP A 212 -18.29 -7.90 14.54
CA ASP A 212 -19.65 -7.48 14.21
C ASP A 212 -19.64 -6.59 12.96
N CYS A 213 -20.48 -6.91 11.97
CA CYS A 213 -20.53 -6.28 10.65
C CYS A 213 -20.25 -4.76 10.73
N ARG A 214 -19.04 -4.33 10.36
CA ARG A 214 -18.60 -2.92 10.49
C ARG A 214 -19.33 -1.93 9.60
N TYR A 215 -20.15 -2.42 8.68
CA TYR A 215 -20.99 -1.57 7.85
C TYR A 215 -22.37 -1.44 8.49
N PRO A 216 -22.74 -0.25 9.04
CA PRO A 216 -24.13 -0.01 9.36
C PRO A 216 -24.91 -0.11 8.04
N CYS A 217 -25.75 -1.14 7.90
CA CYS A 217 -26.72 -1.17 6.80
C CYS A 217 -27.67 0.02 7.06
N GLN A 218 -27.43 1.14 6.36
CA GLN A 218 -28.27 2.33 6.43
C GLN A 218 -29.67 1.94 5.97
N GLY A 219 -30.62 1.84 6.89
CA GLY A 219 -32.02 1.59 6.55
C GLY A 219 -32.84 0.73 7.53
N ALA A 220 -32.25 0.10 8.54
CA ALA A 220 -33.04 -0.64 9.52
C ALA A 220 -33.62 0.31 10.58
N GLN A 221 -34.75 0.94 10.27
CA GLN A 221 -35.66 1.44 11.31
C GLN A 221 -36.03 0.26 12.21
N THR A 222 -35.70 0.37 13.50
CA THR A 222 -36.01 -0.64 14.51
C THR A 222 -37.52 -0.71 14.72
N HIS A 223 -38.19 -1.59 14.00
CA HIS A 223 -39.47 -2.14 14.44
C HIS A 223 -39.19 -3.45 15.17
N HIS A 224 -39.48 -3.45 16.48
CA HIS A 224 -39.57 -4.67 17.27
C HIS A 224 -40.60 -5.61 16.63
N ALA A 225 -40.10 -6.64 15.94
CA ALA A 225 -40.89 -7.81 15.59
C ALA A 225 -39.98 -9.04 15.59
N SER A 226 -40.26 -9.94 16.52
CA SER A 226 -39.71 -11.28 16.63
C SER A 226 -39.82 -12.07 15.31
N ARG A 227 -38.70 -12.60 14.77
CA ARG A 227 -38.69 -13.83 13.95
C ARG A 227 -37.27 -14.38 13.61
N ALA A 228 -37.25 -15.73 13.58
CA ALA A 228 -36.30 -16.77 13.18
C ALA A 228 -35.01 -16.46 12.36
N PRO A 229 -33.98 -17.35 12.41
CA PRO A 229 -32.70 -17.15 11.75
C PRO A 229 -32.80 -17.44 10.25
N GLY A 230 -32.48 -16.44 9.44
CA GLY A 230 -32.43 -16.54 7.98
C GLY A 230 -31.51 -15.46 7.41
N THR A 231 -30.68 -15.87 6.45
CA THR A 231 -29.65 -15.13 5.71
C THR A 231 -29.91 -13.63 5.53
N ARG A 232 -28.99 -12.80 6.04
CA ARG A 232 -28.96 -11.34 5.80
C ARG A 232 -28.44 -11.06 4.38
N THR A 233 -29.29 -10.58 3.50
CA THR A 233 -28.90 -9.93 2.24
C THR A 233 -28.86 -8.41 2.47
N CYS A 234 -27.67 -7.78 2.53
CA CYS A 234 -27.57 -6.32 2.42
C CYS A 234 -27.38 -5.93 0.94
N PRO A 235 -28.21 -5.02 0.39
CA PRO A 235 -28.13 -4.64 -1.02
C PRO A 235 -26.91 -3.74 -1.28
N SER A 236 -26.29 -3.94 -2.45
CA SER A 236 -25.11 -3.20 -2.93
C SER A 236 -25.39 -1.69 -3.07
N PRO A 237 -24.46 -0.80 -2.64
CA PRO A 237 -24.54 0.64 -2.89
C PRO A 237 -24.31 1.03 -4.36
N TRP A 238 -24.02 0.06 -5.24
CA TRP A 238 -23.82 0.27 -6.68
C TRP A 238 -25.00 -0.18 -7.54
N ALA A 239 -26.11 -0.65 -6.94
CA ALA A 239 -27.34 -0.90 -7.68
C ALA A 239 -28.08 0.44 -7.90
N PRO A 240 -28.44 0.82 -9.14
CA PRO A 240 -29.34 1.95 -9.34
C PRO A 240 -30.68 1.63 -8.66
N PRO A 241 -31.35 2.61 -8.03
CA PRO A 241 -32.58 2.33 -7.28
C PRO A 241 -33.68 1.88 -8.24
N CYS A 242 -33.94 0.58 -8.30
CA CYS A 242 -35.17 0.05 -8.87
C CYS A 242 -36.32 0.44 -7.93
N LYS A 243 -37.08 1.47 -8.29
CA LYS A 243 -38.41 1.67 -7.71
C LYS A 243 -39.27 0.48 -8.15
N SER A 244 -39.80 -0.22 -7.16
CA SER A 244 -40.72 -1.35 -7.31
C SER A 244 -41.82 -1.07 -8.35
N GLY A 245 -41.95 -1.95 -9.34
CA GLY A 245 -43.25 -2.21 -9.98
C GLY A 245 -43.46 -1.88 -11.46
N LEU A 246 -42.43 -1.60 -12.26
CA LEU A 246 -42.61 -1.42 -13.72
C LEU A 246 -41.57 -2.21 -14.52
N VAL A 247 -42.06 -3.10 -15.39
CA VAL A 247 -41.24 -3.81 -16.39
C VAL A 247 -40.90 -2.83 -17.50
N GLY A 248 -39.62 -2.49 -17.64
CA GLY A 248 -39.11 -1.67 -18.74
C GLY A 248 -37.65 -1.98 -19.00
N THR A 249 -37.31 -2.23 -20.26
CA THR A 249 -35.95 -2.52 -20.73
C THR A 249 -35.09 -1.26 -20.68
N CYS A 250 -33.95 -1.30 -19.99
CA CYS A 250 -32.96 -0.22 -20.00
C CYS A 250 -32.01 -0.37 -21.20
N HIS A 251 -31.92 0.66 -22.05
CA HIS A 251 -30.85 0.78 -23.04
C HIS A 251 -29.68 1.58 -22.46
N TRP A 252 -28.48 1.06 -22.59
CA TRP A 252 -27.24 1.76 -22.28
C TRP A 252 -26.80 2.59 -23.49
N PRO A 253 -26.27 3.83 -23.32
CA PRO A 253 -25.57 4.52 -24.40
C PRO A 253 -24.25 3.77 -24.71
N PRO A 254 -23.75 3.84 -25.96
CA PRO A 254 -22.52 3.17 -26.35
C PRO A 254 -21.31 3.68 -25.56
N SER A 255 -20.30 2.82 -25.46
CA SER A 255 -19.05 3.02 -24.72
C SER A 255 -18.28 4.28 -25.18
N ALA A 256 -17.45 4.80 -24.28
CA ALA A 256 -16.62 6.00 -24.45
C ALA A 256 -15.45 5.82 -25.45
N ALA A 257 -15.71 5.17 -26.59
CA ALA A 257 -14.78 5.08 -27.71
C ALA A 257 -15.05 6.13 -28.82
N GLU A 258 -16.08 6.98 -28.69
CA GLU A 258 -16.42 8.00 -29.70
C GLU A 258 -16.20 9.47 -29.25
N ALA A 259 -15.64 9.72 -28.07
CA ALA A 259 -15.33 11.07 -27.62
C ALA A 259 -13.82 11.36 -27.82
N GLY A 260 -13.45 11.75 -29.03
CA GLY A 260 -12.09 12.24 -29.33
C GLY A 260 -11.76 13.49 -28.51
N TRP A 261 -10.90 13.37 -27.51
CA TRP A 261 -10.45 14.50 -26.68
C TRP A 261 -8.94 14.67 -26.84
N SER A 262 -8.58 15.80 -27.46
CA SER A 262 -7.22 16.27 -27.64
C SER A 262 -6.70 16.99 -26.39
N SER A 263 -5.39 16.91 -26.21
CA SER A 263 -4.63 17.52 -25.12
C SER A 263 -4.61 19.05 -25.20
N SER A 264 -5.18 19.75 -24.21
CA SER A 264 -4.63 20.97 -23.60
C SER A 264 -5.61 21.58 -22.59
N THR A 265 -5.04 22.14 -21.51
CA THR A 265 -5.67 22.91 -20.41
C THR A 265 -6.42 22.13 -19.33
N PHE A 266 -5.79 22.05 -18.14
CA PHE A 266 -6.35 21.51 -16.91
C PHE A 266 -6.75 22.68 -15.99
N SER A 267 -8.04 22.81 -15.70
CA SER A 267 -8.59 23.52 -14.54
C SER A 267 -9.93 22.85 -14.22
N PRO A 268 -10.21 22.45 -12.97
CA PRO A 268 -11.39 21.64 -12.68
C PRO A 268 -12.60 22.55 -12.46
N PRO A 269 -13.77 22.30 -13.10
CA PRO A 269 -15.02 22.77 -12.56
C PRO A 269 -15.62 21.70 -11.65
N SER A 270 -16.10 22.13 -10.49
CA SER A 270 -17.04 21.40 -9.65
C SER A 270 -18.31 21.10 -10.45
N MET A 271 -18.62 19.83 -10.72
CA MET A 271 -19.96 19.44 -11.16
C MET A 271 -20.37 18.12 -10.52
N THR A 272 -21.25 18.24 -9.53
CA THR A 272 -22.20 17.21 -9.13
C THR A 272 -23.22 17.07 -10.25
N VAL A 273 -23.16 16.00 -11.04
CA VAL A 273 -24.21 15.69 -12.04
C VAL A 273 -25.07 14.57 -11.48
N MET A 274 -26.28 14.92 -11.03
CA MET A 274 -27.35 13.94 -10.81
C MET A 274 -28.20 13.82 -12.08
N PRO A 275 -28.69 12.62 -12.46
CA PRO A 275 -29.57 12.47 -13.60
C PRO A 275 -30.97 13.03 -13.30
N THR A 276 -31.47 13.92 -14.17
CA THR A 276 -32.85 14.41 -14.17
C THR A 276 -33.72 13.50 -15.04
N CYS A 277 -34.78 12.91 -14.48
CA CYS A 277 -35.86 12.30 -15.26
C CYS A 277 -36.81 13.39 -15.77
N VAL A 278 -36.99 13.47 -17.09
CA VAL A 278 -38.05 14.26 -17.73
C VAL A 278 -39.29 13.38 -17.88
N SER A 279 -40.42 13.83 -17.34
CA SER A 279 -41.72 13.18 -17.51
C SER A 279 -42.46 13.84 -18.67
N THR A 280 -42.84 13.06 -19.68
CA THR A 280 -43.91 13.44 -20.63
C THR A 280 -45.18 12.70 -20.24
N ALA A 281 -46.21 13.45 -19.89
CA ALA A 281 -47.55 12.94 -19.62
C ALA A 281 -48.32 12.76 -20.94
N THR A 282 -49.05 11.67 -21.07
CA THR A 282 -50.28 11.57 -21.88
C THR A 282 -51.48 11.84 -20.99
#